data_AF-A0A536KNR4-F1
#
_entry.id   AF-A0A536KNR4-F1
#
_cell.length_a   1.000
_cell.length_b   1.000
_cell.length_c   1.000
_cell.angle_alpha   90.00
_cell.angle_beta   90.00
_cell.angle_gamma   90.00
#
_symmetry.space_group_name_H-M   'P 1'
#
loop_
_entity.id
_entity.type
_entity.pdbx_description
1 polymer ?
#
loop_
_entity_poly.entity_id
_entity_poly.type
_entity_poly.pdbx_seq_one_letter_code
_entity_poly.pdbx_strand_id
1 'polypeptide(L)' 'MSTVALGDAAYPALLREIHDPPGRLYIEGRLPIAPTIAIVGSRRATPYGCRAAHRLAR' A
#
# COMPACT_ATOMS: atom_id res chain seq x y z
N MET A 1 -1.25 -7.82 -15.82
CA MET A 1 -0.53 -6.58 -15.47
C MET A 1 -1.38 -5.41 -15.94
N SER A 2 -1.83 -4.57 -15.02
CA SER A 2 -2.64 -3.38 -15.32
C SER A 2 -1.83 -2.11 -15.01
N THR A 3 -2.25 -0.98 -15.59
CA THR A 3 -1.65 0.33 -15.32
C THR A 3 -2.74 1.33 -14.99
N VAL A 4 -2.43 2.24 -14.06
CA VAL A 4 -3.31 3.34 -13.66
C VAL A 4 -2.46 4.62 -13.64
N ALA A 5 -2.93 5.67 -14.28
CA ALA A 5 -2.23 6.95 -14.38
C ALA A 5 -2.79 7.98 -13.39
N LEU A 6 -1.96 8.98 -13.06
CA LEU A 6 -2.38 10.13 -12.27
C LEU A 6 -3.49 10.89 -13.03
N GLY A 7 -4.71 10.80 -12.53
CA GLY A 7 -5.92 11.36 -13.16
C GLY A 7 -7.03 10.32 -13.41
N ASP A 8 -6.69 9.03 -13.43
CA ASP A 8 -7.68 7.97 -13.54
C ASP A 8 -8.52 7.88 -12.25
N ALA A 9 -9.82 7.59 -12.38
CA ALA A 9 -10.70 7.39 -11.23
C ALA A 9 -10.26 6.21 -10.33
N ALA A 10 -9.50 5.27 -10.89
CA ALA A 10 -8.94 4.13 -10.16
C ALA A 10 -7.64 4.46 -9.41
N TYR A 11 -7.08 5.67 -9.56
CA TYR A 11 -5.85 6.08 -8.88
C TYR A 11 -6.11 6.27 -7.37
N PRO A 12 -5.29 5.72 -6.46
CA PRO A 12 -5.52 5.84 -5.02
C PRO A 12 -5.53 7.29 -4.56
N ALA A 13 -6.65 7.72 -3.97
CA ALA A 13 -6.85 9.12 -3.58
C ALA A 13 -5.76 9.66 -2.64
N LEU A 14 -5.39 8.89 -1.61
CA LEU A 14 -4.34 9.29 -0.65
C LEU A 14 -2.96 9.38 -1.31
N LEU A 15 -2.68 8.56 -2.32
CA LEU A 15 -1.39 8.61 -3.01
C LEU A 15 -1.28 9.86 -3.90
N ARG A 16 -2.41 10.39 -4.37
CA ARG A 16 -2.46 11.64 -5.15
C ARG A 16 -2.15 12.88 -4.29
N GLU A 17 -2.27 12.77 -2.97
CA GLU A 17 -2.12 13.88 -2.02
C GLU A 17 -0.69 14.08 -1.51
N ILE A 18 0.23 13.14 -1.78
CA ILE A 18 1.64 13.30 -1.37
C ILE A 18 2.33 14.38 -2.22
N HIS A 19 3.45 14.91 -1.73
CA HIS A 19 4.17 16.02 -2.36
C HIS A 19 4.54 15.77 -3.84
N ASP A 20 4.99 14.55 -4.18
CA ASP A 20 5.38 14.15 -5.52
C ASP A 20 4.67 12.83 -5.88
N PRO A 21 3.40 12.89 -6.34
CA PRO A 21 2.61 11.69 -6.60
C PRO A 21 3.12 10.98 -7.87
N PRO A 22 3.31 9.65 -7.85
CA PRO A 22 3.76 8.92 -9.02
C PRO A 22 2.81 9.09 -10.21
N GLY A 23 3.34 9.49 -11.38
CA GLY A 23 2.53 9.70 -12.59
C GLY A 23 1.85 8.44 -13.13
N ARG A 24 2.41 7.25 -12.85
CA ARG A 24 1.87 5.95 -13.31
C ARG A 24 2.20 4.83 -12.33
N LEU A 25 1.21 3.99 -12.05
CA LEU A 25 1.36 2.76 -11.28
C LEU A 25 1.30 1.55 -12.22
N TYR A 26 2.19 0.58 -11.99
CA TYR A 26 2.16 -0.73 -12.63
C TYR A 26 1.72 -1.75 -11.58
N ILE A 27 0.64 -2.47 -11.88
CA ILE A 27 -0.06 -3.30 -10.90
C ILE A 27 -0.08 -4.75 -11.39
N GLU A 28 0.36 -5.63 -10.51
CA GLU A 28 0.15 -7.06 -10.61
C GLU A 28 -0.93 -7.46 -9.60
N GLY A 29 -2.05 -8.01 -10.09
CA GLY A 29 -3.26 -8.23 -9.28
C GLY A 29 -4.22 -7.05 -9.30
N ARG A 30 -4.75 -6.66 -8.13
CA ARG A 30 -5.78 -5.62 -7.97
C ARG A 30 -5.47 -4.67 -6.82
N LEU A 31 -5.82 -3.40 -6.99
CA LEU A 31 -5.76 -2.42 -5.91
C LEU A 31 -6.92 -2.65 -4.91
N PRO A 32 -6.68 -2.50 -3.60
CA PRO A 32 -7.75 -2.56 -2.59
C PRO A 32 -8.66 -1.33 -2.70
N ILE A 33 -9.95 -1.55 -2.47
CA ILE A 33 -10.99 -0.49 -2.49
C ILE A 33 -11.27 0.03 -1.06
N ALA A 34 -10.94 -0.77 -0.04
CA ALA A 34 -11.12 -0.41 1.36
C ALA A 34 -9.99 0.50 1.87
N PRO A 35 -10.23 1.27 2.94
CA PRO A 35 -9.17 1.99 3.64
C PRO A 35 -8.03 1.04 4.04
N THR A 36 -6.79 1.49 3.84
CA THR A 36 -5.59 0.68 4.10
C THR A 36 -4.72 1.32 5.16
N ILE A 37 -4.10 0.49 6.00
CA ILE A 37 -3.03 0.89 6.92
C ILE A 37 -1.71 0.23 6.52
N ALA A 38 -0.62 0.97 6.61
CA ALA A 38 0.72 0.42 6.42
C ALA A 38 1.24 -0.19 7.74
N ILE A 39 1.76 -1.41 7.69
CA ILE A 39 2.48 -2.05 8.80
C ILE A 39 3.94 -2.20 8.37
N VAL A 40 4.84 -1.47 9.02
CA VAL A 40 6.29 -1.46 8.75
C VAL A 40 7.08 -1.83 10.00
N GLY A 41 8.31 -2.35 9.83
CA GLY A 41 9.13 -2.77 10.97
C GLY A 41 10.56 -3.17 10.58
N SER A 42 11.30 -3.72 11.55
CA SER A 42 12.68 -4.18 11.34
C SER A 42 12.78 -5.31 10.30
N ARG A 43 13.79 -5.24 9.41
CA ARG A 43 14.14 -6.31 8.47
C ARG A 43 14.52 -7.63 9.16
N ARG A 44 14.94 -7.58 10.43
CA ARG A 44 15.26 -8.74 11.28
C ARG A 44 14.44 -8.67 12.56
N ALA A 45 13.12 -8.74 12.43
CA ALA A 45 12.20 -8.75 13.57
C ALA A 45 12.37 -10.02 14.42
N THR A 46 12.17 -9.89 15.73
CA THR A 46 12.12 -11.04 16.63
C THR A 46 10.84 -11.86 16.39
N PRO A 47 10.77 -13.13 16.83
CA PRO A 47 9.54 -13.91 16.76
C PRO A 47 8.33 -13.21 17.40
N TYR A 48 8.55 -12.45 18.47
CA TYR A 48 7.52 -11.63 19.10
C TYR A 48 7.05 -10.50 18.16
N GLY A 49 7.97 -9.78 17.53
CA GLY A 49 7.63 -8.72 16.57
C GLY A 49 6.79 -9.23 15.40
N CYS A 50 7.14 -10.39 14.84
CA CYS A 50 6.34 -11.02 13.79
C CYS A 50 4.92 -11.33 14.29
N ARG A 51 4.77 -11.95 15.48
CA ARG A 51 3.45 -12.25 16.05
C ARG A 51 2.61 -10.99 16.28
N ALA A 52 3.22 -9.91 16.76
CA ALA A 52 2.53 -8.64 16.95
C ALA A 52 2.04 -8.05 15.61
N ALA A 53 2.89 -8.03 14.58
CA ALA A 53 2.51 -7.57 13.25
C ALA A 53 1.37 -8.40 12.64
N HIS A 54 1.41 -9.73 12.77
CA HIS A 54 0.33 -10.60 12.32
C HIS A 54 -0.99 -10.37 13.07
N ARG A 55 -0.93 -10.04 14.37
CA ARG A 55 -2.13 -9.71 15.16
C ARG A 55 -2.74 -8.38 14.72
N LEU A 56 -1.91 -7.39 14.35
CA LEU A 56 -2.35 -6.09 13.85
C LEU A 56 -2.90 -6.16 12.41
N ALA A 57 -2.44 -7.11 11.60
CA ALA A 57 -2.83 -7.27 10.20
C ALA A 57 -4.17 -8.00 10.00
N ARG A 58 -4.84 -8.40 11.09
CA ARG A 58 -6.17 -9.04 11.06
C ARG A 58 -7.25 -8.00 11.24
#